data_AF-A0A645E3I8-F1
#
_entry.id   AF-A0A645E3I8-F1
#
_cell.length_a   1.000
_cell.length_b   1.000
_cell.length_c   1.000
_cell.angle_alpha   90.00
_cell.angle_beta   90.00
_cell.angle_gamma   90.00
#
_symmetry.space_group_name_H-M   'P 1'
#
loop_
_entity.id
_entity.type
_entity.pdbx_description
1 polymer ?
#
loop_
_entity_poly.entity_id
_entity_poly.type
_entity_poly.pdbx_seq_one_letter_code
_entity_poly.pdbx_strand_id
1 'polypeptide(L)'
;MGKDHSRLPQTLIIGAEYDPLHDDGMLYADALASADTPVKYLEVKKTVHGFINYPKATGTEETESAIIQFIGGRPVEQVSLISRKEWRKAEQRELRNIKKQSKHFVDAQIG
;
A
#
# COMPACT_ATOMS: atom_id res chain seq x y z
N MET A 1 2.30 28.12 -0.41
CA MET A 1 1.94 26.82 0.19
C MET A 1 3.13 25.88 0.04
N GLY A 2 3.33 24.96 0.99
CA GLY A 2 4.64 24.39 1.38
C GLY A 2 5.51 23.93 0.21
N LYS A 3 6.69 24.53 0.07
CA LYS A 3 7.69 24.17 -0.97
C LYS A 3 8.63 23.03 -0.55
N ASP A 4 8.50 22.57 0.70
CA ASP A 4 9.36 21.52 1.26
C ASP A 4 8.55 20.24 1.39
N HIS A 5 8.87 19.27 0.55
CA HIS A 5 8.33 17.91 0.58
C HIS A 5 9.28 16.92 1.25
N SER A 6 10.42 17.40 1.77
CA SER A 6 11.38 16.57 2.51
C SER A 6 10.91 16.31 3.94
N ARG A 7 11.36 15.20 4.53
CA ARG A 7 11.15 14.85 5.95
C ARG A 7 9.68 14.68 6.33
N LEU A 8 8.81 14.44 5.36
CA LEU A 8 7.44 14.04 5.64
C LEU A 8 7.41 12.55 6.05
N PRO A 9 6.42 12.11 6.83
CA PRO A 9 6.18 10.70 7.06
C PRO A 9 5.97 9.96 5.75
N GLN A 10 6.17 8.64 5.77
CA GLN A 10 5.79 7.80 4.64
C GLN A 10 4.34 8.10 4.23
N THR A 11 4.07 8.24 2.93
CA THR A 11 2.80 8.76 2.42
C THR A 11 2.17 7.78 1.43
N LEU A 12 0.96 7.33 1.74
CA LEU A 12 0.14 6.56 0.83
C LEU A 12 -0.84 7.50 0.09
N ILE A 13 -0.80 7.48 -1.24
CA ILE A 13 -1.74 8.21 -2.10
C ILE A 13 -2.58 7.18 -2.84
N ILE A 14 -3.91 7.34 -2.82
CA ILE A 14 -4.85 6.47 -3.52
C ILE A 14 -5.65 7.33 -4.49
N GLY A 15 -5.58 7.01 -5.78
CA GLY A 15 -6.29 7.71 -6.85
C GLY A 15 -7.30 6.81 -7.56
N ALA A 16 -8.23 7.42 -8.29
CA ALA A 16 -9.16 6.72 -9.17
C ALA A 16 -8.79 6.97 -10.64
N GLU A 17 -8.97 5.95 -11.49
CA GLU A 17 -8.61 6.02 -12.92
C GLU A 17 -9.39 7.09 -13.70
N TYR A 18 -10.67 7.31 -13.36
CA TYR A 18 -11.52 8.32 -14.00
C TYR A 18 -11.72 9.54 -13.10
N ASP A 19 -10.65 9.98 -12.45
CA ASP A 19 -10.63 11.16 -11.58
C ASP A 19 -10.06 12.39 -12.32
N PRO A 20 -10.75 13.54 -12.35
CA PRO A 20 -10.16 14.78 -12.87
C PRO A 20 -8.85 15.20 -12.18
N LEU A 21 -8.60 14.74 -10.94
CA LEU A 21 -7.39 15.02 -10.17
C LEU A 21 -6.32 13.91 -10.31
N HIS A 22 -6.52 12.96 -11.22
CA HIS A 22 -5.62 11.81 -11.39
C HIS A 22 -4.16 12.25 -11.59
N ASP A 23 -3.93 13.16 -12.53
CA ASP A 23 -2.58 13.62 -12.88
C ASP A 23 -1.94 14.42 -11.75
N ASP A 24 -2.72 15.23 -11.03
CA ASP A 24 -2.25 15.97 -9.86
C ASP A 24 -1.79 15.03 -8.74
N GLY A 25 -2.52 13.93 -8.53
CA GLY A 25 -2.14 12.89 -7.57
C GLY A 25 -0.80 12.23 -7.91
N MET A 26 -0.57 11.94 -9.19
CA MET A 26 0.71 11.41 -9.67
C MET A 26 1.84 12.42 -9.51
N LEU A 27 1.62 13.67 -9.92
CA LEU A 27 2.61 14.75 -9.79
C LEU A 27 3.02 14.99 -8.33
N TYR A 28 2.06 14.90 -7.41
CA TYR A 28 2.36 15.02 -5.98
C TYR A 28 3.17 13.83 -5.46
N ALA A 29 2.87 12.61 -5.90
CA ALA A 29 3.67 11.43 -5.58
C ALA A 29 5.11 11.58 -6.07
N ASP A 30 5.30 12.03 -7.31
CA ASP A 30 6.61 12.28 -7.89
C ASP A 30 7.40 13.37 -7.14
N ALA A 31 6.72 14.43 -6.71
CA ALA A 31 7.31 15.49 -5.90
C ALA A 31 7.80 14.99 -4.53
N LEU A 32 7.02 14.11 -3.87
CA LEU A 32 7.42 13.47 -2.61
C LEU A 32 8.61 12.53 -2.81
N ALA A 33 8.56 11.70 -3.84
CA ALA A 33 9.65 10.77 -4.17
C ALA A 33 10.95 11.52 -4.48
N SER A 34 10.86 12.61 -5.25
CA SER A 34 12.01 13.46 -5.59
C SER A 34 12.64 14.18 -4.38
N ALA A 35 11.92 14.26 -3.27
CA ALA A 35 12.38 14.83 -2.01
C ALA A 35 12.81 13.75 -0.98
N ASP A 36 13.03 12.51 -1.44
CA ASP A 36 13.38 11.33 -0.63
C ASP A 36 12.35 10.99 0.46
N THR A 37 11.09 11.44 0.30
CA THR A 37 10.00 11.01 1.18
C THR A 37 9.43 9.67 0.68
N PRO A 38 9.37 8.62 1.52
CA PRO A 38 8.77 7.35 1.14
C PRO A 38 7.31 7.53 0.73
N VAL A 39 6.97 7.13 -0.49
CA VAL A 39 5.64 7.36 -1.05
C VAL A 39 5.22 6.21 -1.95
N LYS A 40 3.91 5.93 -1.96
CA LYS A 40 3.30 5.03 -2.93
C LYS A 40 2.00 5.59 -3.46
N TYR A 41 1.90 5.68 -4.78
CA TYR A 41 0.65 5.94 -5.48
C TYR A 41 -0.02 4.61 -5.85
N LEU A 42 -1.27 4.42 -5.44
CA LEU A 42 -2.10 3.28 -5.79
C LEU A 42 -3.31 3.77 -6.60
N GLU A 43 -3.33 3.42 -7.88
CA GLU A 43 -4.43 3.74 -8.77
C GLU A 43 -5.48 2.63 -8.75
N VAL A 44 -6.72 2.98 -8.42
CA VAL A 44 -7.85 2.06 -8.45
C VAL A 44 -8.50 2.10 -9.82
N LYS A 45 -8.45 0.97 -10.52
CA LYS A 45 -8.94 0.84 -11.89
C LYS A 45 -10.46 0.85 -11.95
N LYS A 46 -10.98 1.45 -13.01
CA LYS A 46 -12.41 1.56 -13.34
C LYS A 46 -13.27 2.23 -12.26
N THR A 47 -12.69 3.18 -11.51
CA THR A 47 -13.40 3.94 -10.48
C THR A 47 -13.45 5.43 -10.81
N VAL A 48 -14.41 6.11 -10.22
CA VAL A 48 -14.63 7.56 -10.34
C VAL A 48 -14.16 8.27 -9.08
N HIS A 49 -13.99 9.58 -9.17
CA HIS A 49 -13.70 10.43 -8.01
C HIS A 49 -14.67 10.15 -6.84
N GLY A 50 -14.12 9.96 -5.64
CA GLY A 50 -14.90 9.73 -4.43
C GLY A 50 -15.54 8.34 -4.29
N PHE A 51 -15.16 7.34 -5.10
CA PHE A 51 -15.72 5.97 -5.05
C PHE A 51 -15.71 5.34 -3.65
N ILE A 52 -14.74 5.69 -2.80
CA ILE A 52 -14.60 5.18 -1.43
C ILE A 52 -15.83 5.46 -0.54
N ASN A 53 -16.60 6.50 -0.84
CA ASN A 53 -17.84 6.82 -0.11
C ASN A 53 -18.98 5.85 -0.41
N TYR A 54 -18.81 4.94 -1.38
CA TYR A 54 -19.79 3.97 -1.79
C TYR A 54 -19.27 2.55 -1.45
N PRO A 55 -19.77 1.92 -0.37
CA PRO A 55 -19.28 0.62 0.10
C PRO A 55 -19.40 -0.53 -0.91
N LYS A 56 -20.26 -0.38 -1.93
CA LYS A 56 -20.48 -1.37 -2.99
C LYS A 56 -19.81 -0.99 -4.32
N ALA A 57 -19.10 0.13 -4.38
CA ALA A 57 -18.34 0.46 -5.57
C ALA A 57 -17.16 -0.51 -5.73
N THR A 58 -16.76 -0.71 -6.99
CA THR A 58 -15.58 -1.51 -7.32
C THR A 58 -14.34 -0.85 -6.68
N GLY A 59 -13.43 -1.65 -6.11
CA GLY A 59 -12.18 -1.15 -5.53
C GLY A 59 -12.29 -0.62 -4.10
N THR A 60 -13.49 -0.49 -3.53
CA THR A 60 -13.66 0.01 -2.15
C THR A 60 -13.05 -0.94 -1.12
N GLU A 61 -13.29 -2.26 -1.22
CA GLU A 61 -12.73 -3.23 -0.28
C GLU A 61 -11.19 -3.25 -0.32
N GLU A 62 -10.61 -3.23 -1.53
CA GLU A 62 -9.16 -3.22 -1.73
C GLU A 62 -8.53 -1.92 -1.20
N THR A 63 -9.23 -0.80 -1.35
CA THR A 63 -8.81 0.50 -0.81
C THR A 63 -8.82 0.50 0.71
N GLU A 64 -9.90 0.02 1.34
CA GLU A 64 -9.99 -0.13 2.80
C GLU A 64 -8.87 -1.04 3.32
N SER A 65 -8.63 -2.15 2.63
CA SER A 65 -7.54 -3.09 2.94
C SER A 65 -6.16 -2.44 2.83
N ALA A 66 -5.91 -1.61 1.82
CA ALA A 66 -4.66 -0.85 1.68
C ALA A 66 -4.47 0.16 2.83
N ILE A 67 -5.53 0.87 3.23
CA ILE A 67 -5.52 1.78 4.38
C ILE A 67 -5.18 1.02 5.66
N ILE A 68 -5.81 -0.14 5.89
CA ILE A 68 -5.54 -0.99 7.06
C ILE A 68 -4.10 -1.48 7.09
N GLN A 69 -3.53 -1.90 5.94
CA GLN A 69 -2.12 -2.31 5.85
C GLN A 69 -1.20 -1.15 6.26
N PHE A 70 -1.44 0.04 5.73
CA PHE A 70 -0.63 1.22 5.98
C PHE A 70 -0.70 1.69 7.44
N ILE A 71 -1.91 1.84 7.98
CA ILE A 71 -2.12 2.24 9.39
C ILE A 71 -1.59 1.16 10.35
N GLY A 72 -1.64 -0.11 9.94
CA GLY A 72 -1.06 -1.23 10.68
C GLY A 72 0.47 -1.23 10.77
N GLY A 73 1.15 -0.22 10.21
CA GLY A 73 2.60 -0.08 10.28
C GLY A 73 3.36 -0.80 9.18
N ARG A 74 2.68 -1.32 8.15
CA ARG A 74 3.34 -1.89 6.99
C ARG A 74 4.10 -0.79 6.24
N PRO A 75 5.36 -1.02 5.81
CA PRO A 75 6.09 -0.05 4.99
C PRO A 75 5.30 0.30 3.73
N VAL A 76 5.23 1.58 3.38
CA VAL A 76 4.38 2.09 2.29
C VAL A 76 4.66 1.42 0.95
N GLU A 77 5.92 1.03 0.69
CA GLU A 77 6.34 0.32 -0.52
C GLU A 77 5.69 -1.06 -0.64
N GLN A 78 5.37 -1.68 0.49
CA GLN A 78 4.77 -3.01 0.56
C GLN A 78 3.24 -2.99 0.54
N VAL A 79 2.60 -1.84 0.77
CA VAL A 79 1.13 -1.71 0.75
C VAL A 79 0.59 -2.01 -0.65
N SER A 80 -0.50 -2.76 -0.75
CA SER A 80 -1.07 -3.17 -2.05
C SER A 80 -2.59 -3.15 -2.06
N LEU A 81 -3.18 -2.87 -3.24
CA LEU A 81 -4.62 -3.01 -3.50
C LEU A 81 -5.00 -4.49 -3.63
N ILE A 82 -5.33 -5.11 -2.51
CA ILE A 82 -5.77 -6.51 -2.43
C ILE A 82 -6.92 -6.61 -1.43
N SER A 83 -7.82 -7.56 -1.62
CA SER A 83 -8.94 -7.77 -0.69
C SER A 83 -8.44 -8.17 0.70
N ARG A 84 -9.31 -8.00 1.72
CA ARG A 84 -8.95 -8.39 3.09
C ARG A 84 -8.73 -9.90 3.22
N LYS A 85 -9.37 -10.69 2.36
CA LYS A 85 -9.20 -12.15 2.29
C LYS A 85 -7.84 -12.52 1.71
N GLU A 86 -7.44 -11.89 0.61
CA GLU A 86 -6.13 -12.11 0.00
C GLU A 86 -5.00 -11.68 0.94
N TRP A 87 -5.17 -10.54 1.62
CA TRP A 87 -4.20 -10.07 2.60
C TRP A 87 -3.96 -11.08 3.72
N ARG A 88 -5.03 -11.56 4.38
CA ARG A 88 -4.91 -12.59 5.43
C ARG A 88 -4.22 -13.86 4.93
N LYS A 89 -4.47 -14.25 3.68
CA LYS A 89 -3.81 -15.42 3.07
C LYS A 89 -2.32 -15.16 2.83
N ALA A 90 -1.96 -13.96 2.40
CA ALA A 90 -0.57 -13.54 2.22
C ALA A 90 0.19 -13.56 3.55
N GLU A 91 -0.36 -12.96 4.61
CA GLU A 91 0.23 -12.96 5.96
C GLU A 91 0.47 -14.38 6.48
N GLN A 92 -0.52 -15.27 6.33
CA GLN A 92 -0.37 -16.67 6.74
C GLN A 92 0.74 -17.38 5.96
N ARG A 93 0.88 -17.09 4.67
CA ARG A 93 1.93 -17.67 3.83
C ARG A 93 3.31 -17.16 4.26
N GLU A 94 3.43 -15.87 4.54
CA GLU A 94 4.66 -15.25 5.01
C GLU A 94 5.11 -15.86 6.36
N LEU A 95 4.22 -15.94 7.34
CA LEU A 95 4.48 -16.58 8.63
C LEU A 95 4.92 -18.05 8.49
N ARG A 96 4.30 -18.80 7.56
CA ARG A 96 4.70 -20.19 7.27
C ARG A 96 6.09 -20.26 6.66
N ASN A 97 6.44 -19.34 5.78
CA ASN A 97 7.77 -19.28 5.16
C ASN A 97 8.85 -18.94 6.20
N ILE A 98 8.60 -17.96 7.06
CA ILE A 98 9.50 -17.60 8.17
C ILE A 98 9.75 -18.81 9.07
N LYS A 99 8.68 -19.49 9.51
CA LYS A 99 8.81 -20.71 10.36
C LYS A 99 9.63 -21.81 9.68
N LYS A 100 9.45 -22.02 8.38
CA LYS A 100 10.26 -22.99 7.61
C LYS A 100 11.72 -22.59 7.54
N GLN A 101 12.00 -21.32 7.25
CA GLN A 101 13.36 -20.81 7.16
C GLN A 101 14.10 -20.90 8.50
N SER A 102 13.44 -20.52 9.60
CA SER A 102 14.00 -20.66 10.95
C SER A 102 14.29 -22.12 11.30
N LYS A 103 13.41 -23.06 10.93
CA LYS A 103 13.66 -24.50 11.14
C LYS A 103 14.89 -24.98 10.37
N HIS A 104 14.99 -24.64 9.08
CA HIS A 104 16.16 -25.00 8.27
C HIS A 104 17.47 -24.43 8.81
N PHE A 105 17.45 -23.21 9.36
CA PHE A 105 18.63 -22.60 9.98
C PHE A 105 19.09 -23.37 11.23
N VAL A 106 18.14 -23.77 12.09
CA VAL A 106 18.46 -24.58 13.29
C VAL A 106 19.00 -25.95 12.90
N ASP A 107 18.38 -26.62 11.93
CA ASP A 107 18.82 -27.95 11.47
C ASP A 107 20.24 -27.90 10.86
N ALA A 108 20.64 -26.78 10.22
CA ALA A 108 21.97 -26.59 9.63
C ALA A 108 23.08 -26.21 10.63
N GLN A 109 22.72 -25.80 11.85
CA GLN A 109 23.68 -25.36 12.88
C GLN A 109 23.98 -26.46 13.93
N ILE A 110 23.19 -27.53 13.94
CA ILE A 110 23.31 -28.69 14.88
C ILE A 110 23.95 -29.92 14.18
N GLY A 111 24.12 -29.89 12.85
CA GLY A 111 24.84 -30.91 12.07
C GLY A 111 26.27 -30.51 11.76
#